data_AF-A0A8H4VN52-F1
#
_entry.id   AF-A0A8H4VN52-F1
#
_cell.length_a   1.000
_cell.length_b   1.000
_cell.length_c   1.000
_cell.angle_alpha   90.00
_cell.angle_beta   90.00
_cell.angle_gamma   90.00
#
_symmetry.space_group_name_H-M   'P 1'
#
loop_
_entity.id
_entity.type
_entity.pdbx_description
1 polymer ?
#
loop_
_entity_poly.entity_id
_entity_poly.type
_entity_poly.pdbx_seq_one_letter_code
_entity_poly.pdbx_strand_id
1 'polypeptide(L)'
;MLLNDDILLLVFRTIPNTRDIHVEHRQATIRCASQVCQRWRNLILPASYIWGRLLWVNTRQNVKWMAEVLERAKTSTLVSMTLEPRMFFHQPFLRYFVLRVLEDTWERLEELEIYLYCYDLSCNVKKAIRQYLKTPAPKLRVFAMSTWMDDALQRTLFNNSAPLLRNFTCYNLPPPSSWLSRITTLKFTPGTVKDILNAVSWAPCLQVLHLGSQGNKPKPVHLSLEDCERVVSMSPTILARLARVDMLYLSIDEFNALWCSRYQSPAELYSHIVIRVAFDEEAPPQAKHKNSITRVSSMHCPTSSITTRA
;
A
#
# COMPACT_ATOMS: atom_id res chain seq x y z
N MET A 1 -24.96 -32.51 -3.86
CA MET A 1 -23.65 -32.57 -4.53
C MET A 1 -22.64 -31.86 -3.64
N LEU A 2 -21.69 -32.59 -3.05
CA LEU A 2 -20.65 -31.97 -2.21
C LEU A 2 -19.57 -31.39 -3.14
N LEU A 3 -19.23 -30.12 -2.95
CA LEU A 3 -18.11 -29.48 -3.67
C LEU A 3 -16.82 -30.25 -3.36
N ASN A 4 -15.93 -30.45 -4.34
CA ASN A 4 -14.65 -31.15 -4.16
C ASN A 4 -13.68 -30.33 -3.25
N ASP A 5 -12.83 -31.01 -2.47
CA ASP A 5 -11.90 -30.36 -1.52
C ASP A 5 -10.89 -29.44 -2.21
N ASP A 6 -10.41 -29.79 -3.40
CA ASP A 6 -9.47 -28.99 -4.20
C ASP A 6 -10.11 -27.69 -4.65
N ILE A 7 -11.41 -27.72 -5.01
CA ILE A 7 -12.17 -26.53 -5.37
C ILE A 7 -12.34 -25.63 -4.15
N LEU A 8 -12.66 -26.21 -2.98
CA LEU A 8 -12.77 -25.45 -1.73
C LEU A 8 -11.43 -24.80 -1.35
N LEU A 9 -10.33 -25.54 -1.43
CA LEU A 9 -8.99 -25.01 -1.18
C LEU A 9 -8.61 -23.91 -2.17
N LEU A 10 -8.97 -24.06 -3.45
CA LEU A 10 -8.76 -23.02 -4.45
C LEU A 10 -9.52 -21.73 -4.09
N VAL A 11 -10.78 -21.85 -3.66
CA VAL A 11 -11.58 -20.70 -3.17
C VAL A 11 -10.93 -20.07 -1.94
N PHE A 12 -10.50 -20.87 -0.95
CA PHE A 12 -9.85 -20.31 0.24
C PHE A 12 -8.50 -19.67 -0.08
N ARG A 13 -7.81 -20.14 -1.13
CA ARG A 13 -6.55 -19.58 -1.62
C ARG A 13 -6.71 -18.23 -2.30
N THR A 14 -7.86 -17.92 -2.89
CA THR A 14 -8.07 -16.61 -3.54
C THR A 14 -8.33 -15.51 -2.52
N ILE A 15 -8.94 -15.82 -1.37
CA ILE A 15 -9.31 -14.82 -0.35
C ILE A 15 -8.11 -13.99 0.11
N PRO A 16 -6.94 -14.54 0.48
CA PRO A 16 -5.82 -13.70 0.88
C PRO A 16 -5.23 -12.82 -0.24
N ASN A 17 -5.55 -13.11 -1.51
CA ASN A 17 -4.97 -12.44 -2.68
C ASN A 17 -5.84 -11.31 -3.23
N THR A 18 -7.06 -11.13 -2.74
CA THR A 18 -7.94 -10.04 -3.16
C THR A 18 -7.39 -8.72 -2.65
N ARG A 19 -6.75 -7.96 -3.55
CA ARG A 19 -6.10 -6.66 -3.24
C ARG A 19 -7.10 -5.56 -2.88
N ASP A 20 -8.32 -5.64 -3.41
CA ASP A 20 -9.38 -4.64 -3.20
C ASP A 20 -10.03 -4.75 -1.81
N ILE A 21 -9.71 -5.81 -1.07
CA ILE A 21 -10.28 -6.09 0.25
C ILE A 21 -9.22 -5.81 1.30
N HIS A 22 -9.55 -4.92 2.26
CA HIS A 22 -8.71 -4.67 3.43
C HIS A 22 -8.33 -5.97 4.15
N VAL A 23 -7.09 -6.04 4.65
CA VAL A 23 -6.56 -7.27 5.25
C VAL A 23 -7.37 -7.73 6.48
N GLU A 24 -7.99 -6.80 7.24
CA GLU A 24 -8.98 -7.09 8.31
C GLU A 24 -10.03 -8.07 7.84
N HIS A 25 -10.64 -7.74 6.70
CA HIS A 25 -11.74 -8.52 6.15
C HIS A 25 -11.24 -9.88 5.65
N ARG A 26 -10.06 -9.96 5.04
CA ARG A 26 -9.50 -11.24 4.57
C ARG A 26 -9.28 -12.23 5.73
N GLN A 27 -8.71 -11.75 6.84
CA GLN A 27 -8.54 -12.55 8.05
C GLN A 27 -9.89 -12.99 8.64
N ALA A 28 -10.84 -12.05 8.76
CA ALA A 28 -12.16 -12.33 9.29
C ALA A 28 -12.90 -13.37 8.43
N THR A 29 -12.86 -13.24 7.10
CA THR A 29 -13.49 -14.18 6.17
C THR A 29 -12.90 -15.58 6.30
N ILE A 30 -11.58 -15.73 6.34
CA ILE A 30 -10.95 -17.06 6.53
C ILE A 30 -11.29 -17.66 7.89
N ARG A 31 -11.34 -16.83 8.95
CA ARG A 31 -11.77 -17.28 10.27
C ARG A 31 -13.22 -17.77 10.25
N CYS A 32 -14.14 -16.99 9.68
CA CYS A 32 -15.55 -17.36 9.55
C CYS A 32 -15.71 -18.61 8.68
N ALA A 33 -14.98 -18.72 7.58
CA ALA A 33 -14.97 -19.92 6.73
C ALA A 33 -14.54 -21.17 7.53
N SER A 34 -13.53 -21.07 8.39
CA SER A 34 -13.10 -22.18 9.25
C SER A 34 -14.13 -22.61 10.32
N GLN A 35 -15.25 -21.88 10.46
CA GLN A 35 -16.32 -22.14 11.41
C GLN A 35 -17.62 -22.62 10.75
N VAL A 36 -17.71 -22.64 9.42
CA VAL A 36 -18.93 -23.04 8.69
C VAL A 36 -19.27 -24.50 8.95
N CYS A 37 -18.29 -25.40 8.81
CA CYS A 37 -18.45 -26.83 9.11
C CYS A 37 -17.09 -27.49 9.39
N GLN A 38 -17.12 -28.70 9.94
CA GLN A 38 -15.90 -29.46 10.28
C GLN A 38 -15.00 -29.68 9.05
N ARG A 39 -15.60 -29.91 7.88
CA ARG A 39 -14.86 -30.11 6.63
C ARG A 39 -14.04 -28.89 6.24
N TRP A 40 -14.65 -27.69 6.25
CA TRP A 40 -13.95 -26.44 5.92
C TRP A 40 -12.85 -26.14 6.94
N ARG A 41 -13.12 -26.38 8.22
CA ARG A 41 -12.14 -26.27 9.29
C ARG A 41 -10.90 -27.15 9.01
N ASN A 42 -11.12 -28.42 8.67
CA ASN A 42 -10.05 -29.39 8.39
C ASN A 42 -9.24 -29.04 7.13
N LEU A 43 -9.81 -28.29 6.18
CA LEU A 43 -9.08 -27.79 5.01
C LEU A 43 -8.30 -26.51 5.31
N ILE A 44 -8.90 -25.56 6.02
CA ILE A 44 -8.33 -24.21 6.22
C ILE A 44 -7.24 -24.20 7.29
N LEU A 45 -7.48 -24.84 8.45
CA LEU A 45 -6.55 -24.72 9.59
C LEU A 45 -5.15 -25.27 9.28
N PRO A 46 -4.98 -26.42 8.60
CA PRO A 46 -3.65 -26.96 8.27
C PRO A 46 -2.98 -26.27 7.08
N ALA A 47 -3.71 -25.46 6.30
CA ALA A 47 -3.21 -24.82 5.10
C ALA A 47 -2.33 -23.61 5.43
N SER A 48 -1.08 -23.86 5.84
CA SER A 48 -0.12 -22.83 6.28
C SER A 48 0.04 -21.68 5.29
N TYR A 49 -0.04 -21.96 3.97
CA TYR A 49 0.06 -20.93 2.95
C TYR A 49 -1.06 -19.87 3.04
N ILE A 50 -2.26 -20.24 3.50
CA ILE A 50 -3.37 -19.29 3.70
C ILE A 50 -2.98 -18.33 4.83
N TRP A 51 -2.55 -18.88 5.96
CA TRP A 51 -2.17 -18.11 7.15
C TRP A 51 -0.97 -17.21 6.88
N GLY A 52 0.00 -17.66 6.09
CA GLY A 52 1.17 -16.87 5.77
C GLY A 52 0.90 -15.65 4.87
N ARG A 53 -0.22 -15.63 4.14
CA ARG A 53 -0.68 -14.45 3.38
C ARG A 53 -1.57 -13.51 4.20
N LEU A 54 -2.02 -13.97 5.37
CA LEU A 54 -2.92 -13.23 6.25
C LEU A 54 -2.18 -12.55 7.40
N LEU A 55 -0.86 -12.64 7.45
CA LEU A 55 -0.07 -12.02 8.50
C LEU A 55 -0.13 -10.50 8.34
N TRP A 56 -0.97 -9.86 9.15
CA TRP A 56 -1.04 -8.42 9.17
C TRP A 56 -1.04 -7.95 10.59
N VAL A 57 -0.01 -7.20 10.93
CA VAL A 57 0.17 -6.66 12.26
C VAL A 57 -0.56 -5.32 12.29
N ASN A 58 -1.61 -5.22 13.10
CA ASN A 58 -2.32 -3.98 13.34
C ASN A 58 -2.59 -3.80 14.84
N THR A 59 -3.05 -2.62 15.25
CA THR A 59 -3.32 -2.31 16.67
C THR A 59 -4.55 -2.99 17.26
N ARG A 60 -5.46 -3.43 16.40
CA ARG A 60 -6.76 -4.00 16.78
C ARG A 60 -6.67 -5.50 17.04
N GLN A 61 -5.60 -6.14 16.57
CA GLN A 61 -5.42 -7.58 16.71
C GLN A 61 -4.85 -7.94 18.07
N ASN A 62 -5.43 -8.99 18.65
CA ASN A 62 -4.93 -9.59 19.87
C ASN A 62 -3.57 -10.26 19.57
N VAL A 63 -2.57 -9.99 20.40
CA VAL A 63 -1.26 -10.64 20.36
C VAL A 63 -1.36 -12.17 20.24
N LYS A 64 -2.26 -12.80 21.00
CA LYS A 64 -2.50 -14.25 20.96
C LYS A 64 -2.96 -14.70 19.58
N TRP A 65 -3.79 -13.89 18.92
CA TRP A 65 -4.24 -14.17 17.56
C TRP A 65 -3.09 -14.09 16.57
N MET A 66 -2.24 -13.07 16.67
CA MET A 66 -1.09 -12.97 15.77
C MET A 66 -0.08 -14.11 15.99
N ALA A 67 0.16 -14.50 17.25
CA ALA A 67 0.99 -15.66 17.57
C ALA A 67 0.41 -16.95 16.97
N GLU A 68 -0.90 -17.15 17.03
CA GLU A 68 -1.59 -18.27 16.39
C GLU A 68 -1.45 -18.24 14.86
N VAL A 69 -1.61 -17.08 14.22
CA VAL A 69 -1.43 -16.94 12.77
C VAL A 69 0.00 -17.28 12.36
N LEU A 70 1.00 -16.80 13.12
CA LEU A 70 2.41 -17.14 12.89
C LEU A 70 2.68 -18.63 13.07
N GLU A 71 2.14 -19.23 14.13
CA GLU A 71 2.27 -20.65 14.41
C GLU A 71 1.76 -21.49 13.22
N ARG A 72 0.56 -21.15 12.73
CA ARG A 72 -0.03 -21.82 11.56
C ARG A 72 0.74 -21.55 10.27
N ALA A 73 1.40 -20.40 10.15
CA ALA A 73 2.19 -20.01 9.00
C ALA A 73 3.66 -20.51 9.04
N LYS A 74 4.08 -21.25 10.07
CA LYS A 74 5.49 -21.65 10.28
C LYS A 74 6.16 -22.27 9.07
N THR A 75 5.44 -23.10 8.32
CA THR A 75 6.01 -23.88 7.19
C THR A 75 5.80 -23.24 5.82
N SER A 76 5.02 -22.15 5.71
CA SER A 76 4.79 -21.49 4.42
C SER A 76 5.89 -20.46 4.12
N THR A 77 5.99 -19.97 2.88
CA THR A 77 6.56 -18.62 2.71
C THR A 77 5.59 -17.62 3.35
N LEU A 78 6.14 -16.65 4.08
CA LEU A 78 5.31 -15.56 4.61
C LEU A 78 5.17 -14.54 3.51
N VAL A 79 3.93 -14.38 3.08
CA VAL A 79 3.69 -13.67 1.84
C VAL A 79 3.55 -12.20 2.12
N SER A 80 2.98 -11.76 3.23
CA SER A 80 2.81 -10.32 3.46
C SER A 80 3.03 -9.97 4.91
N MET A 81 3.75 -8.88 5.19
CA MET A 81 3.76 -8.21 6.48
C MET A 81 3.48 -6.74 6.24
N THR A 82 2.38 -6.25 6.80
CA THR A 82 2.08 -4.82 6.82
C THR A 82 2.25 -4.28 8.25
N LEU A 83 3.02 -3.19 8.39
CA LEU A 83 3.27 -2.49 9.66
C LEU A 83 2.56 -1.13 9.65
N GLU A 84 1.68 -0.86 10.61
CA GLU A 84 0.94 0.40 10.74
C GLU A 84 1.38 1.21 12.00
N PRO A 85 1.49 2.55 11.97
CA PRO A 85 2.25 3.30 12.97
C PRO A 85 1.54 3.42 14.30
N ARG A 86 0.19 3.33 14.31
CA ARG A 86 -0.60 3.37 15.55
C ARG A 86 -0.17 2.26 16.53
N MET A 87 0.53 1.22 16.05
CA MET A 87 1.01 0.06 16.82
C MET A 87 2.02 0.39 17.91
N PHE A 88 2.90 1.36 17.67
CA PHE A 88 4.11 1.42 18.48
C PHE A 88 4.01 2.38 19.66
N PHE A 89 2.98 3.23 19.73
CA PHE A 89 2.87 4.26 20.76
C PHE A 89 2.54 3.72 22.15
N HIS A 90 1.73 2.68 22.23
CA HIS A 90 1.16 2.26 23.53
C HIS A 90 1.43 0.80 23.89
N GLN A 91 2.10 0.01 23.04
CA GLN A 91 2.28 -1.43 23.29
C GLN A 91 3.75 -1.86 23.06
N PRO A 92 4.59 -1.84 24.10
CA PRO A 92 5.96 -2.36 24.05
C PRO A 92 6.04 -3.80 23.54
N PHE A 93 5.04 -4.63 23.87
CA PHE A 93 4.96 -6.01 23.40
C PHE A 93 4.85 -6.09 21.87
N LEU A 94 4.04 -5.25 21.22
CA LEU A 94 3.91 -5.24 19.75
C LEU A 94 5.25 -4.90 19.08
N ARG A 95 6.08 -4.05 19.70
CA ARG A 95 7.43 -3.76 19.21
C ARG A 95 8.28 -5.02 19.19
N TYR A 96 8.38 -5.71 20.33
CA TYR A 96 9.16 -6.95 20.44
C TYR A 96 8.64 -8.02 19.49
N PHE A 97 7.31 -8.15 19.38
CA PHE A 97 6.67 -9.08 18.47
C PHE A 97 7.07 -8.80 17.03
N VAL A 98 6.91 -7.58 16.51
CA VAL A 98 7.30 -7.24 15.13
C VAL A 98 8.76 -7.56 14.84
N LEU A 99 9.67 -7.22 15.76
CA LEU A 99 11.10 -7.50 15.58
C LEU A 99 11.37 -9.00 15.54
N ARG A 100 10.75 -9.77 16.44
CA ARG A 100 10.86 -11.23 16.45
C ARG A 100 10.28 -11.85 15.17
N VAL A 101 9.16 -11.33 14.68
CA VAL A 101 8.62 -11.81 13.40
C VAL A 101 9.59 -11.50 12.27
N LEU A 102 10.15 -10.29 12.18
CA LEU A 102 11.14 -9.98 11.15
C LEU A 102 12.34 -10.93 11.25
N GLU A 103 12.87 -11.15 12.45
CA GLU A 103 13.96 -12.10 12.72
C GLU A 103 13.65 -13.52 12.22
N ASP A 104 12.50 -14.07 12.61
CA ASP A 104 12.10 -15.45 12.31
C ASP A 104 11.71 -15.65 10.83
N THR A 105 11.51 -14.57 10.07
CA THR A 105 10.79 -14.64 8.79
C THR A 105 11.44 -13.92 7.63
N TRP A 106 12.49 -13.14 7.87
CA TRP A 106 13.11 -12.30 6.86
C TRP A 106 13.50 -13.05 5.58
N GLU A 107 14.16 -14.20 5.71
CA GLU A 107 14.62 -15.00 4.56
C GLU A 107 13.49 -15.58 3.69
N ARG A 108 12.29 -15.64 4.26
CA ARG A 108 11.10 -16.22 3.61
C ARG A 108 10.00 -15.21 3.30
N LEU A 109 10.26 -13.93 3.54
CA LEU A 109 9.30 -12.84 3.33
C LEU A 109 9.21 -12.48 1.85
N GLU A 110 8.01 -12.56 1.26
CA GLU A 110 7.77 -12.21 -0.14
C GLU A 110 7.21 -10.79 -0.33
N GLU A 111 6.44 -10.26 0.62
CA GLU A 111 5.87 -8.92 0.57
C GLU A 111 6.04 -8.22 1.92
N LEU A 112 6.55 -7.00 1.88
CA LEU A 112 6.75 -6.17 3.06
C LEU A 112 6.22 -4.77 2.79
N GLU A 113 5.22 -4.36 3.56
CA GLU A 113 4.64 -3.03 3.49
C GLU A 113 4.80 -2.32 4.84
N ILE A 114 5.49 -1.18 4.83
CA ILE A 114 5.84 -0.43 6.03
C ILE A 114 5.16 0.93 5.93
N TYR A 115 4.05 1.09 6.64
CA TYR A 115 3.34 2.36 6.76
C TYR A 115 3.66 3.00 8.11
N LEU A 116 4.58 3.96 8.13
CA LEU A 116 4.97 4.74 9.32
C LEU A 116 4.68 6.23 9.11
N TYR A 117 3.43 6.63 9.31
CA TYR A 117 2.93 8.01 9.31
C TYR A 117 3.38 8.87 10.50
N CYS A 118 4.31 8.40 11.35
CA CYS A 118 4.62 9.11 12.59
C CYS A 118 6.11 9.39 12.77
N TYR A 119 6.42 10.66 13.05
CA TYR A 119 7.72 11.14 13.50
C TYR A 119 8.16 10.45 14.81
N ASP A 120 7.21 9.95 15.60
CA ASP A 120 7.42 9.56 17.00
C ASP A 120 7.68 8.06 17.24
N LEU A 121 7.83 7.22 16.20
CA LEU A 121 8.34 5.86 16.44
C LEU A 121 9.66 5.96 17.22
N SER A 122 9.77 5.19 18.32
CA SER A 122 10.99 5.19 19.10
C SER A 122 12.19 4.88 18.20
N CYS A 123 13.29 5.61 18.43
CA CYS A 123 14.53 5.46 17.67
C CYS A 123 14.99 3.99 17.57
N ASN A 124 14.69 3.16 18.58
CA ASN A 124 15.05 1.76 18.64
C ASN A 124 14.32 0.89 17.60
N VAL A 125 13.00 1.04 17.43
CA VAL A 125 12.25 0.24 16.43
C VAL A 125 12.66 0.65 15.02
N LYS A 126 12.78 1.97 14.79
CA LYS A 126 13.32 2.53 13.55
C LYS A 126 14.69 1.94 13.21
N LYS A 127 15.60 1.91 14.19
CA LYS A 127 16.95 1.35 14.06
C LYS A 127 16.93 -0.15 13.77
N ALA A 128 16.06 -0.91 14.42
CA ALA A 128 15.96 -2.35 14.22
C ALA A 128 15.39 -2.69 12.84
N ILE A 129 14.28 -2.07 12.42
CA ILE A 129 13.74 -2.23 11.05
C ILE A 129 14.81 -1.85 10.02
N ARG A 130 15.51 -0.73 10.24
CA ARG A 130 16.62 -0.28 9.38
C ARG A 130 17.73 -1.33 9.27
N GLN A 131 18.02 -2.07 10.34
CA GLN A 131 19.03 -3.13 10.31
C GLN A 131 18.59 -4.27 9.39
N TYR A 132 17.33 -4.72 9.47
CA TYR A 132 16.82 -5.74 8.56
C TYR A 132 16.76 -5.26 7.11
N LEU A 133 16.33 -4.02 6.87
CA LEU A 133 16.33 -3.42 5.54
C LEU A 133 17.73 -3.31 4.91
N LYS A 134 18.81 -3.45 5.69
CA LYS A 134 20.19 -3.53 5.18
C LYS A 134 20.68 -4.94 4.91
N THR A 135 19.87 -5.97 5.17
CA THR A 135 20.23 -7.37 4.92
C THR A 135 19.64 -7.84 3.59
N PRO A 136 20.30 -8.78 2.88
CA PRO A 136 19.74 -9.37 1.65
C PRO A 136 18.32 -9.88 1.85
N ALA A 137 17.46 -9.64 0.85
CA ALA A 137 16.05 -10.05 0.87
C ALA A 137 15.79 -11.05 -0.27
N PRO A 138 16.22 -12.32 -0.13
CA PRO A 138 16.33 -13.26 -1.26
C PRO A 138 14.98 -13.61 -1.89
N LYS A 139 13.90 -13.60 -1.10
CA LYS A 139 12.54 -13.96 -1.56
C LYS A 139 11.60 -12.77 -1.72
N LEU A 140 12.04 -11.56 -1.42
CA LEU A 140 11.18 -10.37 -1.44
C LEU A 140 10.80 -10.00 -2.89
N ARG A 141 9.50 -9.88 -3.14
CA ARG A 141 8.86 -9.61 -4.44
C ARG A 141 8.15 -8.26 -4.45
N VAL A 142 7.55 -7.89 -3.32
CA VAL A 142 6.86 -6.61 -3.13
C VAL A 142 7.47 -5.90 -1.93
N PHE A 143 7.85 -4.65 -2.12
CA PHE A 143 8.25 -3.78 -1.03
C PHE A 143 7.51 -2.47 -1.14
N ALA A 144 6.90 -2.03 -0.05
CA ALA A 144 6.31 -0.72 0.06
C ALA A 144 6.76 -0.04 1.35
N MET A 145 7.18 1.22 1.26
CA MET A 145 7.50 2.03 2.43
C MET A 145 7.01 3.45 2.24
N SER A 146 6.07 3.89 3.09
CA SER A 146 5.41 5.20 3.00
C SER A 146 6.05 6.25 3.91
N THR A 147 7.37 6.20 4.13
CA THR A 147 8.03 6.91 5.25
C THR A 147 9.48 7.25 4.95
N TRP A 148 10.06 8.12 5.79
CA TRP A 148 11.47 8.52 5.81
C TRP A 148 12.44 7.37 5.48
N MET A 149 12.86 7.27 4.22
CA MET A 149 14.12 6.62 3.88
C MET A 149 15.14 7.74 3.75
N ASP A 150 16.02 7.85 4.74
CA ASP A 150 17.19 8.72 4.59
C ASP A 150 18.11 8.18 3.48
N ASP A 151 18.93 9.06 2.92
CA ASP A 151 19.82 8.72 1.79
C ASP A 151 20.75 7.55 2.11
N ALA A 152 21.16 7.41 3.38
CA ALA A 152 22.03 6.33 3.83
C ALA A 152 21.32 4.97 3.80
N LEU A 153 20.03 4.90 4.15
CA LEU A 153 19.22 3.69 4.03
C LEU A 153 18.96 3.36 2.55
N GLN A 154 18.62 4.35 1.72
CA GLN A 154 18.36 4.11 0.29
C GLN A 154 19.57 3.47 -0.41
N ARG A 155 20.80 3.92 -0.10
CA ARG A 155 22.04 3.37 -0.66
C ARG A 155 22.36 1.94 -0.21
N THR A 156 21.79 1.50 0.91
CA THR A 156 22.09 0.21 1.53
C THR A 156 20.90 -0.75 1.56
N LEU A 157 19.83 -0.40 0.84
CA LEU A 157 18.60 -1.18 0.84
C LEU A 157 18.85 -2.59 0.30
N PHE A 158 18.44 -3.56 1.10
CA PHE A 158 18.61 -5.00 0.91
C PHE A 158 20.05 -5.45 0.68
N ASN A 159 21.04 -4.66 1.11
CA ASN A 159 22.45 -4.86 0.73
C ASN A 159 22.63 -5.02 -0.79
N ASN A 160 21.84 -4.30 -1.59
CA ASN A 160 21.78 -4.45 -3.05
C ASN A 160 21.42 -5.87 -3.54
N SER A 161 20.79 -6.70 -2.72
CA SER A 161 20.41 -8.07 -3.06
C SER A 161 18.94 -8.33 -2.72
N ALA A 162 18.09 -8.10 -3.72
CA ALA A 162 16.67 -8.46 -3.71
C ALA A 162 16.28 -9.01 -5.09
N PRO A 163 16.78 -10.21 -5.46
CA PRO A 163 16.76 -10.69 -6.84
C PRO A 163 15.36 -10.97 -7.40
N LEU A 164 14.37 -11.18 -6.53
CA LEU A 164 12.97 -11.44 -6.92
C LEU A 164 12.07 -10.21 -6.83
N LEU A 165 12.60 -9.04 -6.47
CA LEU A 165 11.83 -7.82 -6.28
C LEU A 165 11.26 -7.33 -7.61
N ARG A 166 9.94 -7.16 -7.68
CA ARG A 166 9.19 -6.74 -8.88
C ARG A 166 8.37 -5.49 -8.65
N ASN A 167 7.81 -5.34 -7.44
CA ASN A 167 6.98 -4.22 -7.08
C ASN A 167 7.67 -3.41 -6.00
N PHE A 168 7.94 -2.15 -6.27
CA PHE A 168 8.64 -1.27 -5.36
C PHE A 168 7.86 0.03 -5.17
N THR A 169 7.51 0.33 -3.93
CA THR A 169 6.86 1.57 -3.53
C THR A 169 7.72 2.29 -2.50
N CYS A 170 8.06 3.54 -2.78
CA CYS A 170 8.89 4.37 -1.92
C CYS A 170 8.44 5.84 -2.01
N TYR A 171 8.96 6.72 -1.16
CA TYR A 171 8.83 8.15 -1.43
C TYR A 171 9.87 8.63 -2.43
N ASN A 172 11.14 8.38 -2.13
CA ASN A 172 12.26 8.82 -2.93
C ASN A 172 12.84 7.62 -3.67
N LEU A 173 13.14 7.81 -4.95
CA LEU A 173 13.77 6.80 -5.77
C LEU A 173 15.18 6.50 -5.21
N PRO A 174 15.48 5.23 -4.86
CA PRO A 174 16.81 4.86 -4.42
C PRO A 174 17.82 5.01 -5.56
N PRO A 175 19.12 5.13 -5.26
CA PRO A 175 20.17 5.14 -6.27
C PRO A 175 20.15 3.86 -7.12
N PRO A 176 20.84 3.84 -8.27
CA PRO A 176 20.92 2.66 -9.12
C PRO A 176 21.42 1.44 -8.33
N SER A 177 20.63 0.37 -8.33
CA SER A 177 20.93 -0.92 -7.69
C SER A 177 20.62 -2.05 -8.66
N SER A 178 21.29 -3.19 -8.50
CA SER A 178 21.15 -4.36 -9.37
C SER A 178 19.70 -4.87 -9.48
N TRP A 179 18.93 -4.80 -8.39
CA TRP A 179 17.54 -5.24 -8.32
C TRP A 179 16.56 -4.29 -9.01
N LEU A 180 16.90 -3.00 -9.22
CA LEU A 180 16.03 -2.06 -9.94
C LEU A 180 15.80 -2.52 -11.38
N SER A 181 16.80 -3.20 -11.97
CA SER A 181 16.72 -3.70 -13.34
C SER A 181 15.53 -4.66 -13.59
N ARG A 182 15.02 -5.26 -12.51
CA ARG A 182 13.99 -6.31 -12.49
C ARG A 182 12.61 -5.80 -12.10
N ILE A 183 12.49 -4.53 -11.70
CA ILE A 183 11.23 -3.92 -11.29
C ILE A 183 10.29 -3.83 -12.47
N THR A 184 9.06 -4.30 -12.26
CA THR A 184 7.94 -4.21 -13.22
C THR A 184 6.92 -3.17 -12.80
N THR A 185 6.78 -2.92 -11.50
CA THR A 185 5.89 -1.89 -10.95
C THR A 185 6.66 -1.00 -10.00
N LEU A 186 6.73 0.29 -10.32
CA LEU A 186 7.38 1.29 -9.49
C LEU A 186 6.38 2.35 -9.08
N LYS A 187 6.30 2.65 -7.78
CA LYS A 187 5.52 3.76 -7.23
C LYS A 187 6.44 4.66 -6.42
N PHE A 188 6.50 5.95 -6.77
CA PHE A 188 7.27 6.91 -5.99
C PHE A 188 6.79 8.34 -6.17
N THR A 189 7.28 9.26 -5.32
CA THR A 189 7.04 10.68 -5.46
C THR A 189 8.27 11.36 -6.06
N PRO A 190 8.25 11.68 -7.37
CA PRO A 190 9.38 12.37 -7.98
C PRO A 190 9.53 13.78 -7.40
N GLY A 191 10.77 14.18 -7.12
CA GLY A 191 11.09 15.58 -6.80
C GLY A 191 11.29 16.40 -8.07
N THR A 192 11.76 15.75 -9.14
CA THR A 192 12.10 16.36 -10.43
C THR A 192 11.78 15.42 -11.59
N VAL A 193 11.72 15.94 -12.81
CA VAL A 193 11.58 15.13 -14.03
C VAL A 193 12.75 14.16 -14.17
N LYS A 194 13.96 14.60 -13.81
CA LYS A 194 15.16 13.77 -13.80
C LYS A 194 14.96 12.49 -13.00
N ASP A 195 14.20 12.51 -11.91
CA ASP A 195 13.93 11.31 -11.11
C ASP A 195 13.07 10.31 -11.88
N ILE A 196 12.07 10.79 -12.65
CA ILE A 196 11.24 9.96 -13.52
C ILE A 196 12.11 9.33 -14.62
N LEU A 197 12.97 10.13 -15.26
CA LEU A 197 13.87 9.64 -16.31
C LEU A 197 14.87 8.61 -15.77
N ASN A 198 15.44 8.89 -14.59
CA ASN A 198 16.32 7.97 -13.89
C ASN A 198 15.62 6.65 -13.60
N ALA A 199 14.40 6.69 -13.03
CA ALA A 199 13.60 5.50 -12.75
C ALA A 199 13.41 4.61 -13.99
N VAL A 200 13.01 5.19 -15.12
CA VAL A 200 12.80 4.45 -16.37
C VAL A 200 14.12 3.93 -16.96
N SER A 201 15.21 4.67 -16.78
CA SER A 201 16.54 4.23 -17.22
C SER A 201 17.05 3.04 -16.39
N TRP A 202 16.80 3.04 -15.08
CA TRP A 202 17.28 2.03 -14.13
C TRP A 202 16.40 0.78 -14.10
N ALA A 203 15.12 0.89 -14.47
CA ALA A 203 14.16 -0.21 -14.52
C ALA A 203 13.74 -0.53 -15.98
N PRO A 204 14.57 -1.25 -16.76
CA PRO A 204 14.27 -1.62 -18.13
C PRO A 204 13.08 -2.59 -18.26
N CYS A 205 12.73 -3.31 -17.19
CA CYS A 205 11.57 -4.20 -17.14
C CYS A 205 10.28 -3.51 -16.68
N LEU A 206 10.29 -2.18 -16.50
CA LEU A 206 9.17 -1.44 -15.96
C LEU A 206 7.96 -1.52 -16.90
N GLN A 207 6.82 -1.92 -16.34
CA GLN A 207 5.53 -2.04 -17.02
C GLN A 207 4.54 -1.01 -16.49
N VAL A 208 4.59 -0.72 -15.18
CA VAL A 208 3.66 0.20 -14.52
C VAL A 208 4.43 1.20 -13.67
N LEU A 209 4.15 2.49 -13.88
CA LEU A 209 4.75 3.60 -13.14
C LEU A 209 3.67 4.44 -12.49
N HIS A 210 3.64 4.44 -11.16
CA HIS A 210 2.75 5.28 -10.37
C HIS A 210 3.53 6.46 -9.80
N LEU A 211 3.13 7.67 -10.17
CA LEU A 211 3.66 8.88 -9.57
C LEU A 211 2.69 9.29 -8.45
N GLY A 212 3.17 9.32 -7.21
CA GLY A 212 2.39 9.79 -6.07
C GLY A 212 2.82 11.19 -5.67
N SER A 213 1.96 11.96 -5.02
CA SER A 213 2.37 13.20 -4.35
C SER A 213 2.52 13.04 -2.84
N GLN A 214 3.43 13.80 -2.24
CA GLN A 214 3.56 13.93 -0.80
C GLN A 214 2.39 14.75 -0.23
N GLY A 215 1.57 14.13 0.62
CA GLY A 215 0.53 14.80 1.42
C GLY A 215 -0.85 14.87 0.77
N ASN A 216 -1.84 15.39 1.52
CA ASN A 216 -3.25 15.51 1.10
C ASN A 216 -3.49 16.46 -0.10
N LYS A 217 -2.45 17.09 -0.64
CA LYS A 217 -2.58 17.94 -1.83
C LYS A 217 -1.42 17.67 -2.77
N PRO A 218 -1.70 17.21 -4.00
CA PRO A 218 -0.66 16.97 -4.95
C PRO A 218 0.07 18.26 -5.35
N LYS A 219 1.41 18.24 -5.36
CA LYS A 219 2.19 19.33 -5.96
C LYS A 219 2.45 18.98 -7.42
N PRO A 220 1.95 19.76 -8.39
CA PRO A 220 2.20 19.49 -9.80
C PRO A 220 3.71 19.48 -10.07
N VAL A 221 4.17 18.42 -10.74
CA VAL A 221 5.53 18.35 -11.28
C VAL A 221 5.56 19.26 -12.51
N HIS A 222 6.06 20.48 -12.35
CA HIS A 222 6.24 21.38 -13.48
C HIS A 222 7.37 20.87 -14.37
N LEU A 223 7.04 20.48 -15.61
CA LEU A 223 8.04 20.17 -16.63
C LEU A 223 8.58 21.48 -17.21
N SER A 224 9.88 21.75 -17.03
CA SER A 224 10.54 22.84 -17.75
C SER A 224 10.61 22.53 -19.25
N LEU A 225 10.83 23.54 -20.09
CA LEU A 225 11.06 23.31 -21.53
C LEU A 225 12.29 22.40 -21.75
N GLU A 226 13.33 22.59 -20.94
CA GLU A 226 14.54 21.78 -20.97
C GLU A 226 14.23 20.30 -20.63
N ASP A 227 13.32 20.04 -19.70
CA ASP A 227 12.89 18.68 -19.38
C ASP A 227 12.13 18.02 -20.56
N CYS A 228 11.29 18.78 -21.26
CA CYS A 228 10.62 18.33 -22.47
C CYS A 228 11.64 18.01 -23.58
N GLU A 229 12.61 18.88 -23.82
CA GLU A 229 13.68 18.67 -24.80
C GLU A 229 14.55 17.47 -24.44
N ARG A 230 14.83 17.26 -23.15
CA ARG A 230 15.53 16.08 -22.65
C ARG A 230 14.75 14.80 -22.90
N VAL A 231 13.43 14.81 -22.72
CA VAL A 231 12.56 13.67 -23.05
C VAL A 231 12.59 13.38 -24.55
N VAL A 232 12.48 14.41 -25.40
CA VAL A 232 12.49 14.26 -26.87
C VAL A 232 13.86 13.79 -27.39
N SER A 233 14.95 14.21 -26.76
CA SER A 233 16.32 13.80 -27.10
C SER A 233 16.73 12.45 -26.49
N MET A 234 15.83 11.77 -25.77
CA MET A 234 16.14 10.45 -25.21
C MET A 234 16.35 9.40 -26.31
N SER A 235 17.10 8.35 -25.95
CA SER A 235 17.23 7.21 -26.85
C SER A 235 15.84 6.65 -27.20
N PRO A 236 15.62 6.21 -28.45
CA PRO A 236 14.36 5.60 -28.86
C PRO A 236 13.91 4.46 -27.94
N THR A 237 14.85 3.76 -27.30
CA THR A 237 14.59 2.72 -26.31
C THR A 237 13.88 3.23 -25.06
N ILE A 238 14.25 4.41 -24.54
CA ILE A 238 13.60 4.98 -23.36
C ILE A 238 12.21 5.53 -23.72
N LEU A 239 12.09 6.20 -24.87
CA LEU A 239 10.79 6.64 -25.39
C LEU A 239 9.84 5.46 -25.62
N ALA A 240 10.34 4.36 -26.20
CA ALA A 240 9.57 3.14 -26.37
C ALA A 240 9.17 2.50 -25.04
N ARG A 241 10.00 2.61 -23.99
CA ARG A 241 9.64 2.14 -22.64
C ARG A 241 8.57 3.01 -22.01
N LEU A 242 8.72 4.33 -22.08
CA LEU A 242 7.69 5.28 -21.61
C LEU A 242 6.35 5.03 -22.31
N ALA A 243 6.38 4.77 -23.63
CA ALA A 243 5.19 4.43 -24.40
C ALA A 243 4.57 3.06 -24.03
N ARG A 244 5.34 2.16 -23.41
CA ARG A 244 4.90 0.84 -22.91
C ARG A 244 4.46 0.87 -21.44
N VAL A 245 4.64 1.99 -20.74
CA VAL A 245 4.08 2.13 -19.41
C VAL A 245 2.56 2.22 -19.59
N ASP A 246 1.87 1.11 -19.30
CA ASP A 246 0.45 0.92 -19.61
C ASP A 246 -0.45 1.99 -18.98
N MET A 247 -0.02 2.57 -17.86
CA MET A 247 -0.72 3.61 -17.12
C MET A 247 0.26 4.57 -16.44
N LEU A 248 0.13 5.86 -16.76
CA LEU A 248 0.71 6.97 -16.00
C LEU A 248 -0.44 7.60 -15.20
N TYR A 249 -0.51 7.27 -13.92
CA TYR A 249 -1.46 7.93 -13.01
C TYR A 249 -0.87 9.28 -12.61
N LEU A 250 -1.42 10.36 -13.18
CA LEU A 250 -1.33 11.71 -12.64
C LEU A 250 -2.64 11.96 -11.91
N SER A 251 -2.61 12.56 -10.72
CA SER A 251 -3.85 12.99 -10.09
C SER A 251 -4.56 14.03 -10.97
N ILE A 252 -5.90 14.08 -10.88
CA ILE A 252 -6.76 14.99 -11.66
C ILE A 252 -6.26 16.45 -11.56
N ASP A 253 -5.86 16.85 -10.36
CA ASP A 253 -5.34 18.20 -10.08
C ASP A 253 -4.01 18.47 -10.79
N GLU A 254 -3.13 17.47 -10.89
CA GLU A 254 -1.83 17.58 -11.55
C GLU A 254 -1.98 17.73 -13.07
N PHE A 255 -2.87 16.94 -13.68
CA PHE A 255 -3.15 17.05 -15.10
C PHE A 255 -3.77 18.41 -15.44
N ASN A 256 -4.78 18.85 -14.68
CA ASN A 256 -5.46 20.13 -14.93
C ASN A 256 -4.54 21.35 -14.73
N ALA A 257 -3.65 21.35 -13.73
CA ALA A 257 -2.70 22.44 -13.51
C ALA A 257 -1.61 22.54 -14.60
N LEU A 258 -1.11 21.38 -15.08
CA LEU A 258 -0.17 21.32 -16.20
C LEU A 258 -0.84 21.72 -17.53
N TRP A 259 -2.12 21.40 -17.72
CA TRP A 259 -2.88 21.61 -18.95
C TRP A 259 -3.37 23.05 -19.11
N CYS A 260 -4.00 23.62 -18.07
CA CYS A 260 -4.56 24.98 -18.11
C CYS A 260 -3.49 26.09 -18.23
N SER A 261 -2.23 25.79 -17.89
CA SER A 261 -1.15 26.78 -17.99
C SER A 261 -0.52 26.88 -19.38
N ARG A 262 -0.82 25.98 -20.33
CA ARG A 262 0.06 25.82 -21.52
C ARG A 262 -0.59 25.65 -22.89
N TYR A 263 -1.85 25.23 -23.04
CA TYR A 263 -2.43 25.01 -24.38
C TYR A 263 -3.86 25.53 -24.53
N GLN A 264 -4.16 26.14 -25.69
CA GLN A 264 -5.48 26.66 -26.04
C GLN A 264 -6.41 25.62 -26.70
N SER A 265 -5.91 24.43 -27.10
CA SER A 265 -6.72 23.40 -27.79
C SER A 265 -6.22 21.96 -27.57
N PRO A 266 -7.11 20.96 -27.34
CA PRO A 266 -6.76 19.55 -27.10
C PRO A 266 -6.22 18.73 -28.30
N ALA A 267 -6.30 19.23 -29.53
CA ALA A 267 -6.19 18.37 -30.72
C ALA A 267 -4.75 18.00 -31.14
N GLU A 268 -3.72 18.73 -30.73
CA GLU A 268 -2.37 18.62 -31.30
C GLU A 268 -1.48 17.54 -30.67
N LEU A 269 -1.84 16.98 -29.51
CA LEU A 269 -0.97 16.06 -28.76
C LEU A 269 -1.26 14.57 -28.97
N TYR A 270 -2.41 14.21 -29.55
CA TYR A 270 -2.84 12.81 -29.68
C TYR A 270 -2.01 11.97 -30.66
N SER A 271 -1.00 12.54 -31.34
CA SER A 271 -0.24 11.83 -32.38
C SER A 271 1.00 11.09 -31.91
N HIS A 272 1.59 11.37 -30.73
CA HIS A 272 2.91 10.78 -30.40
C HIS A 272 3.15 10.20 -29.00
N ILE A 273 2.33 10.47 -27.98
CA ILE A 273 2.43 9.76 -26.69
C ILE A 273 1.02 9.59 -26.12
N VAL A 274 0.46 8.39 -26.19
CA VAL A 274 -0.80 8.08 -25.51
C VAL A 274 -0.50 7.89 -24.02
N ILE A 275 -0.39 9.01 -23.30
CA ILE A 275 -0.45 8.98 -21.83
C ILE A 275 -1.90 8.63 -21.47
N ARG A 276 -2.18 7.35 -21.19
CA ARG A 276 -3.46 6.97 -20.58
C ARG A 276 -3.43 7.44 -19.13
N VAL A 277 -3.92 8.65 -18.90
CA VAL A 277 -4.23 9.17 -17.57
C VAL A 277 -5.51 8.46 -17.12
N ALA A 278 -5.38 7.52 -16.20
CA ALA A 278 -6.52 6.90 -15.54
C ALA A 278 -6.88 7.73 -14.31
N PHE A 279 -8.15 8.11 -14.22
CA PHE A 279 -8.69 8.88 -13.10
C PHE A 279 -9.11 7.93 -11.98
N ASP A 280 -8.65 8.19 -10.76
CA ASP A 280 -9.22 7.56 -9.56
C ASP A 280 -10.46 8.40 -9.20
N GLU A 281 -11.66 7.89 -9.47
CA GLU A 281 -12.90 8.56 -9.06
C GLU A 281 -12.96 8.52 -7.52
N GLU A 282 -12.68 9.65 -6.86
CA GLU A 282 -13.02 9.79 -5.45
C GLU A 282 -14.53 9.54 -5.28
N ALA A 283 -14.89 8.52 -4.49
CA ALA A 283 -16.26 8.30 -4.08
C ALA A 283 -16.83 9.60 -3.49
N PRO A 284 -18.07 9.99 -3.84
CA PRO A 284 -18.62 11.28 -3.47
C PRO A 284 -18.58 11.45 -1.95
N PRO A 285 -18.25 12.66 -1.44
CA PRO A 285 -18.10 12.90 -0.02
C PRO A 285 -19.41 12.55 0.70
N GLN A 286 -19.38 11.50 1.52
CA GLN A 286 -20.49 11.18 2.40
C GLN A 286 -20.75 12.39 3.31
N ALA A 287 -21.96 12.94 3.20
CA ALA A 287 -22.42 14.05 4.00
C ALA A 287 -22.27 13.71 5.49
N LYS A 288 -21.48 14.53 6.21
CA LYS A 288 -21.40 14.47 7.67
C LYS A 288 -22.76 14.88 8.25
N HIS A 289 -23.60 13.91 8.60
CA HIS A 289 -24.72 14.13 9.51
C HIS A 289 -24.16 14.53 10.89
N LYS A 290 -24.20 15.84 11.20
CA LYS A 290 -24.09 16.35 12.57
C LYS A 290 -25.39 16.02 13.30
N ASN A 291 -25.42 14.91 14.03
CA ASN A 291 -26.36 14.75 15.15
C ASN A 291 -25.72 15.32 16.41
N SER A 292 -25.96 16.62 16.64
CA SER A 292 -25.77 17.24 17.95
C SER A 292 -27.13 17.33 18.61
N ILE A 293 -27.41 16.37 19.49
CA ILE A 293 -28.51 16.44 20.45
C ILE A 293 -28.12 17.50 21.48
N THR A 294 -28.77 18.65 21.44
CA THR A 294 -28.71 19.64 22.52
C THR A 294 -30.00 19.52 23.34
N ARG A 295 -29.86 19.06 24.59
CA ARG A 295 -30.88 19.15 25.63
C ARG A 295 -31.20 20.63 25.88
N VAL A 296 -32.47 21.01 25.78
CA VAL A 296 -33.00 22.25 26.34
C VAL A 296 -33.94 21.88 27.48
N SER A 297 -33.62 22.45 28.65
CA SER A 297 -34.38 22.34 29.89
C SER A 297 -35.67 23.17 29.84
N SER A 298 -36.73 22.58 30.41
CA SER A 298 -37.83 23.20 31.17
C SER A 298 -38.29 24.61 30.77
N MET A 299 -39.48 24.71 30.18
CA MET A 299 -40.37 25.86 30.32
C MET A 299 -41.81 25.41 30.55
N HIS A 300 -42.50 26.22 31.35
CA HIS A 300 -43.74 25.99 32.08
C HIS A 300 -44.98 25.61 31.26
N CYS A 301 -45.83 24.78 31.87
CA CYS A 301 -47.25 24.65 31.55
C CYS A 301 -48.02 25.91 31.98
N PRO A 302 -48.90 26.47 31.13
CA PRO A 302 -50.04 27.25 31.58
C PRO A 302 -51.26 26.33 31.79
N THR A 303 -51.77 26.36 33.02
CA THR A 303 -53.13 25.95 33.37
C THR A 303 -54.15 26.77 32.60
N SER A 304 -55.10 26.10 31.93
CA SER A 304 -56.46 26.64 31.81
C SER A 304 -57.48 25.51 31.84
N SER A 305 -58.43 25.74 32.72
CA SER A 305 -59.58 24.94 33.14
C SER A 305 -60.66 24.87 32.07
N ILE A 306 -61.28 23.69 31.92
CA ILE A 306 -62.66 23.58 31.43
C ILE A 306 -63.50 22.88 32.49
N THR A 307 -64.61 23.54 32.78
CA THR A 307 -65.61 23.34 33.81
C THR A 307 -66.72 22.39 33.32
N THR A 308 -67.24 21.58 34.25
CA THR A 308 -68.62 21.05 34.40
C THR A 308 -69.36 20.41 33.22
N ARG A 309 -69.72 19.12 33.27
CA ARG A 309 -70.87 18.48 33.99
C ARG A 309 -72.24 18.86 33.42
N ALA A 310 -72.81 17.98 32.59
CA ALA A 310 -74.13 17.33 32.68
C ALA A 310 -74.49 16.76 31.30
#